data_AF-A0A961P3J4-F1
#
_entry.id   AF-A0A961P3J4-F1
#
_cell.length_a   1.000
_cell.length_b   1.000
_cell.length_c   1.000
_cell.angle_alpha   90.00
_cell.angle_beta   90.00
_cell.angle_gamma   90.00
#
_symmetry.space_group_name_H-M   'P 1'
#
loop_
_entity.id
_entity.type
_entity.pdbx_description
1 polymer ?
#
loop_
_entity_poly.entity_id
_entity_poly.type
_entity_poly.pdbx_seq_one_letter_code
_entity_poly.pdbx_strand_id
1 'polypeptide(L)'
;MTLAKILAPFSPADGLAVAALLSGWLAIGWFIEHSSDARPSVGRIVARYRRDWMVQMVTRQPRIFDSAVLATLREGTSFFASAVMIAIGGGLALMGDPTRLSGLVRDLGQEAAPDFVWEIKLTLSLLLLVNAFLAFVWSHRLFGYCAVVMASVPNEVDDPTALPRAAKAAEINITAARSFNRGLRAV
;
A
#
# COMPACT_ATOMS: atom_id res chain seq x y z
N MET A 1 -7.19 25.52 24.25
CA MET A 1 -5.74 25.33 24.43
C MET A 1 -5.00 26.15 23.38
N THR A 2 -4.07 27.02 23.78
CA THR A 2 -3.24 27.80 22.84
C THR A 2 -2.22 26.89 22.15
N LEU A 3 -1.94 27.12 20.86
CA LEU A 3 -1.00 26.30 20.06
C LEU A 3 0.37 26.15 20.75
N ALA A 4 0.85 27.20 21.41
CA ALA A 4 2.08 27.19 22.20
C ALA A 4 2.08 26.15 23.34
N LYS A 5 0.93 25.88 23.99
CA LYS A 5 0.81 24.86 25.04
C LYS A 5 0.82 23.44 24.49
N ILE A 6 0.30 23.25 23.27
CA ILE A 6 0.32 21.96 22.57
C ILE A 6 1.74 21.62 22.13
N LEU A 7 2.48 22.61 21.63
CA LEU A 7 3.84 22.42 21.11
C LEU A 7 4.92 22.37 22.21
N ALA A 8 4.65 22.89 23.42
CA ALA A 8 5.62 22.95 24.52
C ALA A 8 6.32 21.62 24.87
N PRO A 9 5.66 20.44 24.84
CA PRO A 9 6.32 19.18 25.13
C PRO A 9 7.11 18.59 23.96
N PHE A 10 7.01 19.17 22.75
CA PHE A 10 7.69 18.66 21.57
C PHE A 10 9.03 19.35 21.38
N SER A 11 10.07 18.56 21.21
CA SER A 11 11.41 19.06 20.90
C SER A 11 11.55 19.38 19.40
N PRO A 12 12.53 20.19 19.00
CA PRO A 12 12.89 20.34 17.59
C PRO A 12 13.23 19.01 16.91
N ALA A 13 13.73 18.02 17.67
CA ALA A 13 14.01 16.69 17.16
C ALA A 13 12.74 15.93 16.78
N ASP A 14 11.61 16.12 17.48
CA ASP A 14 10.31 15.56 17.08
C ASP A 14 9.86 16.12 15.73
N GLY A 15 10.04 17.44 15.52
CA GLY A 15 9.75 18.09 14.24
C GLY A 15 10.62 17.55 13.10
N LEU A 16 11.92 17.37 13.35
CA LEU A 16 12.84 16.77 12.39
C LEU A 16 12.50 15.30 12.10
N ALA A 17 12.07 14.54 13.10
CA ALA A 17 11.62 13.16 12.93
C ALA A 17 10.37 13.07 12.05
N VAL A 18 9.37 13.94 12.27
CA VAL A 18 8.17 14.01 11.42
C VAL A 18 8.54 14.41 9.99
N ALA A 19 9.40 15.42 9.84
CA ALA A 19 9.87 15.85 8.52
C ALA A 19 10.63 14.74 7.80
N ALA A 20 11.52 14.02 8.48
CA ALA A 20 12.27 12.89 7.93
C ALA A 20 11.34 11.74 7.54
N LEU A 21 10.35 11.41 8.37
CA LEU A 21 9.34 10.38 8.09
C LEU A 21 8.53 10.71 6.83
N LEU A 22 7.94 11.90 6.79
CA LEU A 22 7.08 12.32 5.67
C LEU A 22 7.88 12.52 4.38
N SER A 23 9.05 13.15 4.46
CA SER A 23 9.92 13.34 3.30
C SER A 23 10.48 12.01 2.80
N GLY A 24 10.88 11.09 3.68
CA GLY A 24 11.32 9.75 3.31
C GLY A 24 10.22 8.96 2.60
N TRP A 25 9.02 8.95 3.19
CA TRP A 25 7.85 8.30 2.60
C TRP A 25 7.52 8.83 1.20
N LEU A 26 7.46 10.16 1.04
CA LEU A 26 7.19 10.81 -0.24
C LEU A 26 8.32 10.62 -1.25
N ALA A 27 9.58 10.78 -0.82
CA ALA A 27 10.75 10.67 -1.68
C ALA A 27 10.91 9.26 -2.22
N ILE A 28 10.79 8.22 -1.38
CA ILE A 28 10.87 6.82 -1.82
C ILE A 28 9.77 6.54 -2.85
N GLY A 29 8.54 6.99 -2.59
CA GLY A 29 7.45 6.89 -3.57
C GLY A 29 7.78 7.56 -4.89
N TRP A 30 8.29 8.79 -4.83
CA TRP A 30 8.66 9.57 -6.02
C TRP A 30 9.79 8.92 -6.82
N PHE A 31 10.89 8.52 -6.18
CA PHE A 31 12.05 7.91 -6.83
C PHE A 31 11.70 6.59 -7.53
N ILE A 32 10.86 5.75 -6.92
CA ILE A 32 10.47 4.46 -7.49
C ILE A 32 9.54 4.65 -8.70
N GLU A 33 8.61 5.60 -8.62
CA GLU A 33 7.63 5.85 -9.67
C GLU A 33 8.20 6.68 -10.85
N HIS A 34 9.17 7.57 -10.58
CA HIS A 34 9.88 8.39 -11.59
C HIS A 34 11.27 7.85 -11.95
N SER A 35 11.50 6.54 -11.75
CA SER A 35 12.78 5.91 -12.12
C SER A 35 13.12 6.15 -13.60
N SER A 36 14.38 6.49 -13.88
CA SER A 36 14.87 6.74 -15.25
C SER A 36 14.90 5.48 -16.13
N ASP A 37 14.98 5.66 -17.45
CA ASP A 37 15.10 4.54 -18.40
C ASP A 37 16.43 3.79 -18.27
N ALA A 38 17.50 4.48 -17.86
CA ALA A 38 18.80 3.86 -17.63
C ALA A 38 18.84 2.98 -16.35
N ARG A 39 17.95 3.24 -15.40
CA ARG A 39 17.85 2.51 -14.12
C ARG A 39 16.37 2.28 -13.77
N PRO A 40 15.68 1.38 -14.50
CA PRO A 40 14.26 1.16 -14.29
C PRO A 40 14.01 0.54 -12.92
N SER A 41 12.99 1.01 -12.20
CA SER A 41 12.58 0.36 -10.96
C SER A 41 12.06 -1.06 -11.22
N VAL A 42 12.13 -1.93 -10.21
CA VAL A 42 11.57 -3.30 -10.27
C VAL A 42 10.09 -3.25 -10.70
N GLY A 43 9.34 -2.26 -10.25
CA GLY A 43 7.96 -2.04 -10.68
C GLY A 43 7.81 -1.84 -12.19
N ARG A 44 8.72 -1.08 -12.83
CA ARG A 44 8.74 -0.90 -14.30
C ARG A 44 9.13 -2.19 -15.02
N ILE A 45 10.09 -2.94 -14.49
CA ILE A 45 10.53 -4.22 -15.05
C ILE A 45 9.38 -5.23 -15.01
N VAL A 46 8.75 -5.42 -13.85
CA VAL A 46 7.62 -6.32 -13.67
C VAL A 46 6.40 -5.88 -14.49
N ALA A 47 6.21 -4.57 -14.71
CA ALA A 47 5.15 -4.09 -15.58
C ALA A 47 5.32 -4.57 -17.04
N ARG A 48 6.54 -4.76 -17.53
CA ARG A 48 6.78 -5.38 -18.84
C ARG A 48 6.34 -6.85 -18.84
N TYR A 49 6.79 -7.63 -17.85
CA TYR A 49 6.38 -9.02 -17.71
C TYR A 49 4.87 -9.20 -17.54
N ARG A 50 4.16 -8.25 -16.90
CA ARG A 50 2.69 -8.26 -16.82
C ARG A 50 2.02 -8.05 -18.18
N ARG A 51 2.62 -7.26 -19.09
CA ARG A 51 2.14 -7.13 -20.47
C ARG A 51 2.38 -8.40 -21.25
N ASP A 52 3.59 -8.94 -21.16
CA ASP A 52 3.97 -10.18 -21.84
C ASP A 52 3.09 -11.34 -21.34
N TRP A 53 2.80 -11.39 -20.04
CA TRP A 53 1.87 -12.35 -19.45
C TRP A 53 0.51 -12.31 -20.15
N MET A 54 -0.08 -11.12 -20.33
CA MET A 54 -1.39 -11.02 -20.99
C MET A 54 -1.34 -11.41 -22.46
N VAL A 55 -0.25 -11.12 -23.18
CA VAL A 55 -0.06 -11.59 -24.57
C VAL A 55 -0.05 -13.12 -24.61
N GLN A 56 0.72 -13.76 -23.73
CA GLN A 56 0.81 -15.23 -23.68
C GLN A 56 -0.48 -15.89 -23.17
N MET A 57 -1.25 -15.20 -22.32
CA MET A 57 -2.53 -15.69 -21.80
C MET A 57 -3.59 -15.85 -22.90
N VAL A 58 -3.50 -15.11 -24.01
CA VAL A 58 -4.43 -15.26 -25.15
C VAL A 58 -4.38 -16.67 -25.74
N THR A 59 -3.19 -17.26 -25.86
CA THR A 59 -2.97 -18.57 -26.50
C THR A 59 -3.12 -19.76 -25.54
N ARG A 60 -3.18 -19.53 -24.22
CA ARG A 60 -3.36 -20.59 -23.23
C ARG A 60 -4.80 -21.05 -23.17
N GLN A 61 -5.03 -22.36 -23.34
CA GLN A 61 -6.33 -22.99 -23.09
C GLN A 61 -6.17 -24.32 -22.33
N PRO A 62 -6.82 -24.50 -21.16
CA PRO A 62 -7.63 -23.52 -20.43
C PRO A 62 -6.77 -22.51 -19.65
N ARG A 63 -7.29 -21.29 -19.42
CA ARG A 63 -6.59 -20.19 -18.70
C ARG A 63 -6.55 -20.32 -17.18
N ILE A 64 -6.56 -21.55 -16.66
CA ILE A 64 -6.62 -21.84 -15.21
C ILE A 64 -5.35 -21.32 -14.51
N PHE A 65 -4.20 -21.44 -15.17
CA PHE A 65 -2.95 -20.91 -14.62
C PHE A 65 -3.03 -19.39 -14.40
N ASP A 66 -3.55 -18.65 -15.39
CA ASP A 66 -3.63 -17.20 -15.32
C ASP A 66 -4.64 -16.72 -14.26
N SER A 67 -5.77 -17.42 -14.11
CA SER A 67 -6.73 -17.12 -13.05
C SER A 67 -6.17 -17.41 -11.65
N ALA A 68 -5.41 -18.50 -11.49
CA ALA A 68 -4.73 -18.83 -10.23
C ALA A 68 -3.68 -17.77 -9.86
N VAL A 69 -2.84 -17.33 -10.80
CA VAL A 69 -1.86 -16.25 -10.56
C VAL A 69 -2.56 -14.96 -10.11
N LEU A 70 -3.68 -14.59 -10.75
CA LEU A 70 -4.44 -13.41 -10.36
C LEU A 70 -5.08 -13.56 -8.97
N ALA A 71 -5.58 -14.76 -8.63
CA ALA A 71 -6.14 -15.05 -7.31
C ALA A 71 -5.08 -14.86 -6.22
N THR A 72 -3.88 -15.41 -6.40
CA THR A 72 -2.77 -15.24 -5.44
C THR A 72 -2.37 -13.78 -5.26
N LEU A 73 -2.31 -12.99 -6.34
CA LEU A 73 -2.03 -11.54 -6.25
C LEU A 73 -3.09 -10.82 -5.40
N ARG A 74 -4.35 -11.21 -5.57
CA ARG A 74 -5.49 -10.61 -4.88
C ARG A 74 -5.58 -11.05 -3.42
N GLU A 75 -5.30 -12.30 -3.10
CA GLU A 75 -5.14 -12.79 -1.73
C GLU A 75 -4.06 -12.02 -0.98
N GLY A 76 -2.91 -11.77 -1.62
CA GLY A 76 -1.86 -10.93 -1.05
C GLY A 76 -2.37 -9.56 -0.63
N THR A 77 -3.19 -8.91 -1.46
CA THR A 77 -3.79 -7.61 -1.09
C THR A 77 -4.74 -7.69 0.10
N SER A 78 -5.54 -8.75 0.19
CA SER A 78 -6.48 -8.97 1.30
C SER A 78 -5.77 -9.30 2.61
N PHE A 79 -4.67 -10.06 2.55
CA PHE A 79 -3.82 -10.38 3.70
C PHE A 79 -3.24 -9.10 4.32
N PHE A 80 -2.58 -8.27 3.52
CA PHE A 80 -2.02 -7.01 4.01
C PHE A 80 -3.09 -6.02 4.47
N ALA A 81 -4.22 -5.92 3.77
CA ALA A 81 -5.34 -5.09 4.23
C ALA A 81 -5.83 -5.51 5.63
N SER A 82 -5.95 -6.82 5.87
CA SER A 82 -6.35 -7.37 7.17
C SER A 82 -5.33 -7.07 8.27
N ALA A 83 -4.04 -7.25 7.98
CA ALA A 83 -2.97 -6.92 8.92
C ALA A 83 -3.00 -5.43 9.30
N VAL A 84 -3.23 -4.54 8.34
CA VAL A 84 -3.37 -3.10 8.60
C VAL A 84 -4.64 -2.78 9.40
N MET A 85 -5.77 -3.45 9.15
CA MET A 85 -6.98 -3.27 9.98
C MET A 85 -6.73 -3.65 11.44
N ILE A 86 -6.01 -4.75 11.70
CA ILE A 86 -5.61 -5.15 13.06
C ILE A 86 -4.69 -4.09 13.68
N ALA A 87 -3.71 -3.58 12.94
CA ALA A 87 -2.80 -2.53 13.41
C ALA A 87 -3.55 -1.23 13.74
N ILE A 88 -4.51 -0.82 12.91
CA ILE A 88 -5.39 0.33 13.17
C ILE A 88 -6.21 0.10 14.44
N GLY A 89 -6.83 -1.07 14.59
CA GLY A 89 -7.59 -1.42 15.80
C GLY A 89 -6.73 -1.39 17.06
N GLY A 90 -5.51 -1.93 17.00
CA GLY A 90 -4.54 -1.86 18.09
C GLY A 90 -4.13 -0.43 18.43
N GLY A 91 -3.85 0.41 17.42
CA GLY A 91 -3.53 1.82 17.62
C GLY A 91 -4.69 2.62 18.22
N LEU A 92 -5.93 2.38 17.78
CA LEU A 92 -7.12 3.01 18.35
C LEU A 92 -7.39 2.54 19.79
N ALA A 93 -7.14 1.26 20.10
CA ALA A 93 -7.23 0.75 21.46
C ALA A 93 -6.22 1.42 22.39
N LEU A 94 -4.99 1.64 21.92
CA LEU A 94 -3.96 2.38 22.66
C LEU A 94 -4.32 3.86 22.84
N MET A 95 -4.98 4.49 21.87
CA MET A 95 -5.50 5.87 22.01
C MET A 95 -6.63 5.98 23.03
N GLY A 96 -7.41 4.92 23.26
CA GLY A 96 -8.48 4.91 24.26
C GLY A 96 -7.99 4.82 25.71
N ASP A 97 -6.77 4.33 25.93
CA ASP A 97 -6.12 4.24 27.24
C ASP A 97 -4.62 4.55 27.14
N PRO A 98 -4.25 5.83 26.93
CA PRO A 98 -2.86 6.25 26.77
C PRO A 98 -2.04 6.07 28.05
N THR A 99 -2.68 5.87 29.21
CA THR A 99 -1.99 5.63 30.49
C THR A 99 -1.20 4.33 30.51
N ARG A 100 -1.58 3.34 29.68
CA ARG A 100 -0.79 2.11 29.51
C ARG A 100 0.55 2.36 28.83
N LEU A 101 0.59 3.30 27.88
CA LEU A 101 1.83 3.67 27.20
C LEU A 101 2.76 4.44 28.15
N SER A 102 2.22 5.35 28.95
CA SER A 102 3.01 6.09 29.93
C SER A 102 3.57 5.18 31.03
N GLY A 103 2.82 4.16 31.46
CA GLY A 103 3.33 3.09 32.34
C GLY A 103 4.53 2.34 31.74
N LEU A 104 4.40 1.88 30.49
CA LEU A 104 5.46 1.14 29.80
C LEU A 104 6.73 1.98 29.58
N VAL A 105 6.58 3.27 29.29
CA VAL A 105 7.71 4.22 29.12
C VAL A 105 8.44 4.46 30.45
N ARG A 106 7.70 4.51 31.56
CA ARG A 106 8.29 4.59 32.90
C ARG A 106 9.06 3.33 33.26
N ASP A 107 8.56 2.15 32.88
CA ASP A 107 9.29 0.88 33.07
C ASP A 107 10.60 0.84 32.28
N LEU A 108 10.69 1.56 31.15
CA LEU A 108 11.92 1.76 30.38
C LEU A 108 12.83 2.86 30.94
N GLY A 109 12.51 3.43 32.11
CA GLY A 109 13.30 4.46 32.79
C GLY A 109 13.19 5.86 32.18
N GLN A 110 12.17 6.11 31.35
CA GLN A 110 11.93 7.42 30.74
C GLN A 110 10.79 8.17 31.45
N GLU A 111 10.87 9.51 31.46
CA GLU A 111 9.77 10.33 31.96
C GLU A 111 8.54 10.19 31.05
N ALA A 112 7.38 9.99 31.66
CA ALA A 112 6.12 9.90 30.95
C ALA A 112 5.73 11.27 30.38
N ALA A 113 5.61 11.36 29.05
CA ALA A 113 5.00 12.50 28.40
C ALA A 113 3.48 12.58 28.73
N PRO A 114 2.87 13.77 28.70
CA PRO A 114 1.42 13.93 28.83
C PRO A 114 0.65 13.09 27.81
N ASP A 115 -0.54 12.58 28.19
CA ASP A 115 -1.34 11.67 27.36
C ASP A 115 -1.60 12.19 25.93
N PHE A 116 -1.86 13.50 25.77
CA PHE A 116 -2.10 14.11 24.46
C PHE A 116 -0.88 14.02 23.52
N VAL A 117 0.34 13.88 24.03
CA VAL A 117 1.55 13.67 23.21
C VAL A 117 1.50 12.29 22.56
N TRP A 118 1.05 11.27 23.30
CA TRP A 118 0.84 9.93 22.78
C TRP A 118 -0.28 9.90 21.75
N GLU A 119 -1.40 10.60 22.01
CA GLU A 119 -2.50 10.72 21.05
C GLU A 119 -2.03 11.31 19.71
N ILE A 120 -1.22 12.38 19.73
CA ILE A 120 -0.66 12.99 18.52
C ILE A 120 0.28 12.01 17.78
N LYS A 121 1.20 11.36 18.52
CA LYS A 121 2.15 10.40 17.93
C LYS A 121 1.44 9.20 17.30
N LEU A 122 0.44 8.65 17.99
CA LEU A 122 -0.39 7.55 17.49
C LEU A 122 -1.22 7.98 16.28
N THR A 123 -1.78 9.19 16.30
CA THR A 123 -2.55 9.73 15.17
C THR A 123 -1.73 9.78 13.89
N LEU A 124 -0.47 10.22 13.98
CA LEU A 124 0.44 10.24 12.82
C LEU A 124 0.64 8.84 12.23
N SER A 125 0.94 7.85 13.07
CA SER A 125 1.10 6.45 12.63
C SER A 125 -0.20 5.87 12.07
N LEU A 126 -1.34 6.15 12.70
CA LEU A 126 -2.65 5.73 12.23
C LEU A 126 -3.01 6.32 10.87
N LEU A 127 -2.66 7.59 10.60
CA LEU A 127 -2.89 8.21 9.29
C LEU A 127 -2.12 7.48 8.19
N LEU A 128 -0.87 7.08 8.44
CA LEU A 128 -0.08 6.28 7.50
C LEU A 128 -0.69 4.88 7.28
N LEU A 129 -1.14 4.23 8.35
CA LEU A 129 -1.83 2.94 8.28
C LEU A 129 -3.16 3.04 7.51
N VAL A 130 -3.97 4.07 7.76
CA VAL A 130 -5.22 4.32 7.01
C VAL A 130 -4.91 4.54 5.53
N ASN A 131 -3.89 5.32 5.21
CA ASN A 131 -3.44 5.48 3.83
C ASN A 131 -3.02 4.15 3.21
N ALA A 132 -2.28 3.30 3.93
CA ALA A 132 -1.91 1.96 3.48
C ALA A 132 -3.14 1.08 3.21
N PHE A 133 -4.10 1.07 4.14
CA PHE A 133 -5.36 0.33 4.03
C PHE A 133 -6.14 0.72 2.78
N LEU A 134 -6.33 2.03 2.54
CA LEU A 134 -7.02 2.53 1.35
C LEU A 134 -6.30 2.10 0.06
N ALA A 135 -4.97 2.13 0.05
CA ALA A 135 -4.18 1.67 -1.10
C ALA A 135 -4.34 0.16 -1.36
N PHE A 136 -4.38 -0.66 -0.31
CA PHE A 136 -4.62 -2.11 -0.42
C PHE A 136 -6.04 -2.44 -0.89
N VAL A 137 -7.06 -1.77 -0.35
CA VAL A 137 -8.46 -1.93 -0.79
C VAL A 137 -8.63 -1.55 -2.25
N TRP A 138 -8.03 -0.43 -2.66
CA TRP A 138 -8.04 -0.01 -4.06
C TRP A 138 -7.33 -1.01 -4.96
N SER A 139 -6.17 -1.54 -4.54
CA SER A 139 -5.47 -2.59 -5.27
C SER A 139 -6.31 -3.86 -5.41
N HIS A 140 -6.95 -4.31 -4.34
CA HIS A 140 -7.82 -5.48 -4.34
C HIS A 140 -8.96 -5.32 -5.36
N ARG A 141 -9.57 -4.13 -5.37
CA ARG A 141 -10.64 -3.78 -6.33
C ARG A 141 -10.15 -3.81 -7.78
N LEU A 142 -8.97 -3.24 -8.06
CA LEU A 142 -8.39 -3.24 -9.39
C LEU A 142 -8.00 -4.65 -9.87
N PHE A 143 -7.47 -5.52 -9.01
CA PHE A 143 -7.27 -6.93 -9.35
C PHE A 143 -8.60 -7.63 -9.66
N GLY A 144 -9.69 -7.29 -8.95
CA GLY A 144 -11.04 -7.73 -9.29
C GLY A 144 -11.49 -7.30 -10.68
N TYR A 145 -11.27 -6.02 -11.06
CA TYR A 145 -11.55 -5.55 -12.42
C TYR A 145 -10.69 -6.26 -13.48
N CYS A 146 -9.41 -6.49 -13.17
CA CYS A 146 -8.52 -7.25 -14.05
C CYS A 146 -9.08 -8.66 -14.32
N ALA A 147 -9.64 -9.33 -13.32
CA ALA A 147 -10.24 -10.66 -13.48
C ALA A 147 -11.39 -10.64 -14.49
N VAL A 148 -12.27 -9.64 -14.37
CA VAL A 148 -13.41 -9.47 -15.29
C VAL A 148 -12.93 -9.20 -16.71
N VAL A 149 -11.91 -8.35 -16.89
CA VAL A 149 -11.37 -8.06 -18.23
C VAL A 149 -10.66 -9.28 -18.82
N MET A 150 -9.88 -10.02 -18.03
CA MET A 150 -9.27 -11.29 -18.46
C MET A 150 -10.32 -12.31 -18.89
N ALA A 151 -11.42 -12.43 -18.15
CA ALA A 151 -12.52 -13.33 -18.50
C ALA A 151 -13.26 -12.90 -19.78
N SER A 152 -13.18 -11.62 -20.18
CA SER A 152 -13.78 -11.10 -21.42
C SER A 152 -12.89 -11.22 -22.67
N VAL A 153 -11.66 -11.72 -22.52
CA VAL A 153 -10.78 -12.01 -23.66
C VAL A 153 -11.35 -13.22 -24.40
N PRO A 154 -11.67 -13.13 -25.70
CA PRO A 154 -12.14 -14.26 -26.49
C PRO A 154 -11.17 -15.44 -26.46
N ASN A 155 -11.69 -16.67 -26.63
CA ASN A 155 -10.84 -17.87 -26.73
C ASN A 155 -10.21 -18.01 -28.12
N GLU A 156 -10.89 -17.52 -29.16
CA GLU A 156 -10.35 -17.44 -30.52
C GLU A 156 -9.16 -16.48 -30.55
N VAL A 157 -7.97 -17.01 -30.87
CA VAL A 157 -6.71 -16.25 -30.85
C VAL A 157 -6.70 -15.17 -31.93
N ASP A 158 -7.32 -15.46 -33.08
CA ASP A 158 -7.39 -14.55 -34.24
C ASP A 158 -8.53 -13.52 -34.11
N ASP A 159 -9.29 -13.52 -33.01
CA ASP A 159 -10.30 -12.51 -32.76
C ASP A 159 -9.62 -11.13 -32.64
N PRO A 160 -10.04 -10.12 -33.42
CA PRO A 160 -9.40 -8.81 -33.45
C PRO A 160 -9.44 -8.08 -32.10
N THR A 161 -10.31 -8.50 -31.17
CA THR A 161 -10.47 -7.94 -29.83
C THR A 161 -9.63 -8.65 -28.76
N ALA A 162 -9.02 -9.80 -29.05
CA ALA A 162 -8.26 -10.58 -28.07
C ALA A 162 -7.04 -9.82 -27.53
N LEU A 163 -6.12 -9.40 -28.40
CA LEU A 163 -4.93 -8.64 -27.99
C LEU A 163 -5.26 -7.28 -27.38
N PRO A 164 -6.18 -6.45 -27.95
CA PRO A 164 -6.58 -5.20 -27.32
C PRO A 164 -7.15 -5.37 -25.90
N ARG A 165 -7.99 -6.39 -25.66
CA ARG A 165 -8.54 -6.66 -24.32
C ARG A 165 -7.47 -7.20 -23.37
N ALA A 166 -6.59 -8.07 -23.84
CA ALA A 166 -5.46 -8.56 -23.06
C ALA A 166 -4.51 -7.41 -22.64
N ALA A 167 -4.22 -6.48 -23.55
CA ALA A 167 -3.44 -5.27 -23.24
C ALA A 167 -4.15 -4.40 -22.19
N LYS A 168 -5.48 -4.26 -22.28
CA LYS A 168 -6.27 -3.54 -21.26
C LYS A 168 -6.20 -4.22 -19.90
N ALA A 169 -6.29 -5.55 -19.85
CA ALA A 169 -6.11 -6.32 -18.62
C ALA A 169 -4.73 -6.07 -18.01
N ALA A 170 -3.67 -6.01 -18.83
CA ALA A 170 -2.31 -5.73 -18.38
C ALA A 170 -2.21 -4.38 -17.66
N GLU A 171 -2.76 -3.31 -18.25
CA GLU A 171 -2.70 -1.97 -17.66
C GLU A 171 -3.47 -1.88 -16.34
N ILE A 172 -4.63 -2.54 -16.23
CA ILE A 172 -5.38 -2.62 -14.97
C ILE A 172 -4.57 -3.38 -13.92
N ASN A 173 -3.96 -4.49 -14.30
CA ASN A 173 -3.13 -5.32 -13.43
C ASN A 173 -1.89 -4.56 -12.92
N ILE A 174 -1.23 -3.79 -13.79
CA ILE A 174 -0.09 -2.93 -13.45
C ILE A 174 -0.52 -1.82 -12.49
N THR A 175 -1.68 -1.21 -12.73
CA THR A 175 -2.22 -0.18 -11.85
C THR A 175 -2.55 -0.74 -10.47
N ALA A 176 -3.13 -1.94 -10.40
CA ALA A 176 -3.36 -2.66 -9.14
C ALA A 176 -2.04 -2.86 -8.39
N ALA A 177 -1.03 -3.44 -9.05
CA ALA A 177 0.29 -3.65 -8.44
C ALA A 177 0.97 -2.36 -7.98
N ARG A 178 0.76 -1.23 -8.68
CA ARG A 178 1.27 0.09 -8.23
C ARG A 178 0.62 0.51 -6.92
N SER A 179 -0.70 0.37 -6.80
CA SER A 179 -1.44 0.68 -5.57
C SER A 179 -1.06 -0.24 -4.42
N PHE A 180 -0.88 -1.53 -4.68
CA PHE A 180 -0.35 -2.47 -3.69
C PHE A 180 1.01 -2.01 -3.13
N ASN A 181 1.94 -1.67 -4.02
CA ASN A 181 3.27 -1.21 -3.61
C ASN A 181 3.23 0.14 -2.88
N ARG A 182 2.28 1.04 -3.20
CA ARG A 182 2.04 2.27 -2.42
C ARG A 182 1.60 1.95 -1.00
N GLY A 183 0.73 0.94 -0.83
CA GLY A 183 0.32 0.46 0.48
C GLY A 183 1.50 -0.05 1.30
N LEU A 184 2.34 -0.90 0.71
CA LEU A 184 3.55 -1.43 1.36
C LEU A 184 4.54 -0.36 1.82
N ARG A 185 4.60 0.79 1.13
CA ARG A 185 5.49 1.90 1.52
C ARG A 185 4.95 2.77 2.64
N ALA A 186 3.65 2.70 2.91
CA ALA A 186 2.99 3.48 3.94
C ALA A 186 2.94 2.74 5.28
N VAL A 187 3.21 1.43 5.30
CA VAL A 187 3.43 0.62 6.51
C VAL A 187 4.92 0.66 6.84
#